data_AF-A0A2U3AN61-F1
#
_entry.id   AF-A0A2U3AN61-F1
#
_cell.length_a   1.000
_cell.length_b   1.000
_cell.length_c   1.000
_cell.angle_alpha   90.00
_cell.angle_beta   90.00
_cell.angle_gamma   90.00
#
_symmetry.space_group_name_H-M   'P 1'
#
loop_
_entity.id
_entity.type
_entity.pdbx_description
1 polymer ?
#
loop_
_entity_poly.entity_id
_entity_poly.type
_entity_poly.pdbx_seq_one_letter_code
_entity_poly.pdbx_strand_id
1 'polypeptide(L)'
;MKKRWTIVGAILIVIAISAMSTYENNDKQQKAIHTIIEKAPSINKVEIVHNGDVLKLTGKEAKPFIIETPLVHIEKFERNDRQYFDKKPNYTIHYFSDHKEIYAVEILNMKKKMPSNNLTDYIMNEHQLVKWQGYQMLLSEHSKINDLIVFYNKQSE
;
A
#
# COMPACT_ATOMS: atom_id res chain seq x y z
N MET A 1 4.34 35.68 34.84
CA MET A 1 5.42 35.05 34.04
C MET A 1 5.44 33.51 34.04
N LYS A 2 4.69 32.81 34.90
CA LYS A 2 4.70 31.32 34.98
C LYS A 2 4.00 30.57 33.82
N LYS A 3 2.97 31.16 33.17
CA LYS A 3 2.19 30.50 32.10
C LYS A 3 2.90 30.36 30.75
N ARG A 4 3.88 31.24 30.44
CA ARG A 4 4.58 31.22 29.13
C ARG A 4 5.58 30.07 29.02
N TRP A 5 6.21 29.67 30.14
CA TRP A 5 7.16 28.56 30.18
C TRP A 5 6.49 27.20 30.05
N THR A 6 5.26 27.05 30.56
CA THR A 6 4.48 25.80 30.44
C THR A 6 4.05 25.51 28.99
N ILE A 7 3.71 26.55 28.23
CA ILE A 7 3.31 26.43 26.82
C ILE A 7 4.51 26.06 25.93
N VAL A 8 5.66 26.68 26.16
CA VAL A 8 6.91 26.36 25.42
C VAL A 8 7.36 24.92 25.70
N GLY A 9 7.25 24.45 26.95
CA GLY A 9 7.55 23.06 27.30
C GLY A 9 6.63 22.03 26.63
N ALA A 10 5.33 22.31 26.54
CA ALA A 10 4.37 21.41 25.90
C ALA A 10 4.60 21.28 24.37
N ILE A 11 4.97 22.36 23.70
CA ILE A 11 5.26 22.35 22.25
C ILE A 11 6.51 21.50 21.95
N LEU A 12 7.56 21.62 22.77
CA LEU A 12 8.78 20.82 22.61
C LEU A 12 8.53 19.32 22.84
N ILE A 13 7.67 18.96 23.79
CA ILE A 13 7.27 17.56 24.03
C ILE A 13 6.49 17.01 22.82
N VAL A 14 5.57 17.79 22.24
CA VAL A 14 4.82 17.37 21.05
C VAL A 14 5.75 17.20 19.84
N ILE A 15 6.73 18.09 19.65
CA ILE A 15 7.75 17.98 18.59
C ILE A 15 8.64 16.76 18.82
N ALA A 16 9.05 16.48 20.06
CA ALA A 16 9.86 15.30 20.39
C ALA A 16 9.08 13.98 20.18
N ILE A 17 7.80 13.92 20.58
CA ILE A 17 6.93 12.76 20.35
C ILE A 17 6.70 12.56 18.85
N SER A 18 6.45 13.63 18.10
CA SER A 18 6.25 13.53 16.65
C SER A 18 7.54 13.18 15.90
N ALA A 19 8.70 13.66 16.34
CA ALA A 19 10.00 13.25 15.81
C ALA A 19 10.32 11.77 16.10
N MET A 20 10.09 11.29 17.33
CA MET A 20 10.25 9.87 17.69
C MET A 20 9.25 8.97 16.95
N SER A 21 7.98 9.37 16.86
CA SER A 21 6.97 8.69 16.04
C SER A 21 7.41 8.59 14.58
N THR A 22 7.97 9.65 14.01
CA THR A 22 8.45 9.65 12.61
C THR A 22 9.67 8.74 12.45
N TYR A 23 10.61 8.76 13.39
CA TYR A 23 11.81 7.91 13.36
C TYR A 23 11.47 6.42 13.52
N GLU A 24 10.63 6.07 14.51
CA GLU A 24 10.18 4.70 14.73
C GLU A 24 9.32 4.18 13.58
N ASN A 25 8.47 5.03 12.99
CA ASN A 25 7.69 4.65 11.81
C ASN A 25 8.58 4.42 10.60
N ASN A 26 9.64 5.21 10.43
CA ASN A 26 10.61 5.00 9.36
C ASN A 26 11.39 3.69 9.56
N ASP A 27 11.86 3.38 10.76
CA ASP A 27 12.56 2.11 11.04
C ASP A 27 11.64 0.89 10.85
N LYS A 28 10.39 0.96 11.33
CA LYS A 28 9.38 -0.09 11.10
C LYS A 28 9.06 -0.27 9.62
N GLN A 29 8.92 0.82 8.87
CA GLN A 29 8.70 0.78 7.42
C GLN A 29 9.87 0.15 6.69
N GLN A 30 11.11 0.55 7.01
CA GLN A 30 12.31 -0.02 6.40
C GLN A 30 12.45 -1.51 6.70
N LYS A 31 12.17 -1.94 7.94
CA LYS A 31 12.14 -3.37 8.31
C LYS A 31 11.05 -4.14 7.59
N ALA A 32 9.87 -3.54 7.39
CA ALA A 32 8.78 -4.16 6.65
C ALA A 32 9.13 -4.32 5.17
N ILE A 33 9.66 -3.27 4.53
CA ILE A 33 10.19 -3.31 3.16
C ILE A 33 11.22 -4.44 3.03
N HIS A 34 12.22 -4.48 3.91
CA HIS A 34 13.24 -5.53 3.90
C HIS A 34 12.63 -6.93 4.03
N THR A 35 11.71 -7.12 4.98
CA THR A 35 11.02 -8.40 5.19
C THR A 35 10.24 -8.83 3.94
N ILE A 36 9.63 -7.88 3.24
CA ILE A 36 8.87 -8.14 2.01
C ILE A 36 9.79 -8.54 0.88
N ILE A 37 10.93 -7.86 0.67
CA ILE A 37 11.94 -8.26 -0.33
C ILE A 37 12.45 -9.67 -0.05
N GLU A 38 12.83 -9.94 1.19
CA GLU A 38 13.40 -11.22 1.62
C GLU A 38 12.41 -12.38 1.41
N LYS A 39 11.12 -12.13 1.67
CA LYS A 39 10.08 -13.16 1.63
C LYS A 39 9.29 -13.18 0.33
N ALA A 40 9.42 -12.20 -0.56
CA ALA A 40 8.72 -12.19 -1.84
C ALA A 40 8.93 -13.47 -2.66
N PRO A 41 10.14 -14.07 -2.75
CA PRO A 41 10.36 -15.32 -3.46
C PRO A 41 9.63 -16.53 -2.85
N SER A 42 9.26 -16.45 -1.56
CA SER A 42 8.57 -17.53 -0.84
C SER A 42 7.04 -17.44 -0.93
N ILE A 43 6.50 -16.43 -1.60
CA ILE A 43 5.06 -16.27 -1.78
C ILE A 43 4.54 -17.44 -2.64
N ASN A 44 3.48 -18.08 -2.17
CA ASN A 44 2.86 -19.21 -2.84
C ASN A 44 1.33 -19.11 -2.91
N LYS A 45 0.74 -18.09 -2.29
CA LYS A 45 -0.70 -17.84 -2.29
C LYS A 45 -0.97 -16.35 -2.45
N VAL A 46 -1.97 -16.04 -3.27
CA VAL A 46 -2.50 -14.69 -3.48
C VAL A 46 -4.00 -14.73 -3.25
N GLU A 47 -4.53 -13.78 -2.49
CA GLU A 47 -5.98 -13.62 -2.28
C GLU A 47 -6.38 -12.21 -2.73
N ILE A 48 -7.40 -12.11 -3.57
CA ILE A 48 -8.00 -10.82 -3.95
C ILE A 48 -9.40 -10.73 -3.37
N VAL A 49 -9.67 -9.60 -2.72
CA VAL A 49 -10.94 -9.29 -2.06
C VAL A 49 -11.60 -8.11 -2.77
N HIS A 50 -12.85 -8.31 -3.19
CA HIS A 50 -13.69 -7.28 -3.81
C HIS A 50 -15.12 -7.38 -3.27
N ASN A 51 -15.64 -6.30 -2.68
CA ASN A 51 -17.03 -6.26 -2.16
C ASN A 51 -17.45 -7.42 -1.22
N GLY A 52 -16.49 -8.09 -0.57
CA GLY A 52 -16.73 -9.23 0.32
C GLY A 52 -16.49 -10.59 -0.34
N ASP A 53 -16.42 -10.63 -1.67
CA ASP A 53 -16.03 -11.82 -2.42
C ASP A 53 -14.51 -12.00 -2.36
N VAL A 54 -14.08 -13.25 -2.27
CA VAL A 54 -12.67 -13.62 -2.10
C VAL A 54 -12.30 -14.70 -3.10
N LEU A 55 -11.36 -14.38 -3.99
CA LEU A 55 -10.71 -15.35 -4.86
C LEU A 55 -9.35 -15.71 -4.29
N LYS A 56 -9.09 -17.01 -4.11
CA LYS A 56 -7.84 -17.55 -3.56
C LYS A 56 -7.11 -18.34 -4.63
N LEU A 57 -5.88 -17.95 -4.92
CA LEU A 57 -4.99 -18.64 -5.86
C LEU A 57 -3.81 -19.22 -5.10
N THR A 58 -3.43 -20.46 -5.41
CA THR A 58 -2.32 -21.14 -4.73
C THR A 58 -1.38 -21.81 -5.73
N GLY A 59 -0.10 -21.95 -5.34
CA GLY A 59 0.91 -22.66 -6.11
C GLY A 59 1.04 -22.15 -7.54
N LYS A 60 0.72 -23.00 -8.52
CA LYS A 60 0.87 -22.68 -9.95
C LYS A 60 -0.09 -21.58 -10.42
N GLU A 61 -1.27 -21.47 -9.82
CA GLU A 61 -2.28 -20.47 -10.18
C GLU A 61 -1.91 -19.08 -9.67
N ALA A 62 -1.22 -19.01 -8.52
CA ALA A 62 -0.75 -17.76 -7.95
C ALA A 62 0.48 -17.20 -8.69
N LYS A 63 1.35 -18.09 -9.18
CA LYS A 63 2.67 -17.75 -9.73
C LYS A 63 2.67 -16.60 -10.75
N PRO A 64 1.74 -16.50 -11.71
CA PRO A 64 1.71 -15.39 -12.67
C PRO A 64 1.54 -14.01 -12.02
N PHE A 65 0.91 -13.95 -10.84
CA PHE A 65 0.51 -12.70 -10.18
C PHE A 65 1.46 -12.26 -9.06
N ILE A 66 2.54 -13.00 -8.82
CA ILE A 66 3.54 -12.69 -7.78
C ILE A 66 4.52 -11.66 -8.32
N ILE A 67 4.61 -10.50 -7.67
CA ILE A 67 5.60 -9.46 -7.99
C ILE A 67 6.93 -9.86 -7.35
N GLU A 68 7.95 -10.08 -8.18
CA GLU A 68 9.28 -10.52 -7.72
C GLU A 68 10.00 -9.38 -6.98
N THR A 69 9.80 -8.15 -7.46
CA THR A 69 10.37 -6.93 -6.89
C THR A 69 9.27 -5.92 -6.63
N PRO A 70 8.43 -6.07 -5.58
CA PRO A 70 7.29 -5.18 -5.33
C PRO A 70 7.67 -3.72 -4.99
N LEU A 71 8.96 -3.36 -5.10
CA LEU A 71 9.55 -2.15 -4.54
C LEU A 71 10.48 -1.39 -5.50
N VAL A 72 10.37 -1.62 -6.82
CA VAL A 72 11.27 -0.98 -7.80
C VAL A 72 11.20 0.55 -7.71
N HIS A 73 10.02 1.14 -7.52
CA HIS A 73 9.88 2.54 -7.10
C HIS A 73 8.78 2.67 -6.05
N ILE A 74 9.11 3.36 -4.96
CA ILE A 74 8.21 3.64 -3.84
C ILE A 74 8.19 5.14 -3.61
N GLU A 75 7.01 5.71 -3.54
CA GLU A 75 6.81 7.10 -3.13
C GLU A 75 5.88 7.17 -1.94
N LYS A 76 6.01 8.25 -1.16
CA LYS A 76 5.13 8.45 -0.03
C LYS A 76 3.73 8.85 -0.50
N PHE A 77 2.69 8.21 0.04
CA PHE A 77 1.31 8.65 -0.15
C PHE A 77 0.97 9.76 0.85
N GLU A 78 0.90 11.00 0.38
CA GLU A 78 0.65 12.14 1.25
C GLU A 78 -0.83 12.28 1.61
N ARG A 79 -1.10 12.97 2.73
CA ARG A 79 -2.47 13.26 3.16
C ARG A 79 -3.24 14.06 2.12
N ASN A 80 -2.56 14.93 1.38
CA ASN A 80 -3.16 15.75 0.32
C ASN A 80 -3.57 14.90 -0.89
N ASP A 81 -2.88 13.79 -1.15
CA ASP A 81 -3.21 12.89 -2.27
C ASP A 81 -4.54 12.16 -2.04
N ARG A 82 -4.87 11.88 -0.78
CA ARG A 82 -6.10 11.19 -0.38
C ARG A 82 -7.39 11.84 -0.89
N GLN A 83 -7.38 13.14 -1.17
CA GLN A 83 -8.57 13.83 -1.67
C GLN A 83 -8.98 13.35 -3.07
N TYR A 84 -8.03 12.90 -3.88
CA TYR A 84 -8.24 12.47 -5.26
C TYR A 84 -8.81 11.04 -5.38
N PHE A 85 -8.75 10.26 -4.31
CA PHE A 85 -9.12 8.84 -4.30
C PHE A 85 -10.27 8.53 -3.34
N ASP A 86 -10.95 7.44 -3.60
CA ASP A 86 -11.99 6.91 -2.73
C ASP A 86 -11.47 6.54 -1.35
N LYS A 87 -12.37 6.63 -0.36
CA LYS A 87 -12.01 6.31 1.03
C LYS A 87 -11.82 4.80 1.23
N LYS A 88 -12.59 3.98 0.52
CA LYS A 88 -12.48 2.54 0.59
C LYS A 88 -11.72 2.03 -0.64
N PRO A 89 -10.85 1.03 -0.49
CA PRO A 89 -10.29 0.35 -1.64
C PRO A 89 -11.39 -0.38 -2.42
N ASN A 90 -11.25 -0.38 -3.74
CA ASN A 90 -12.07 -1.18 -4.64
C ASN A 90 -11.65 -2.65 -4.57
N TYR A 91 -10.34 -2.90 -4.49
CA TYR A 91 -9.77 -4.23 -4.28
C TYR A 91 -8.74 -4.18 -3.16
N THR A 92 -8.64 -5.28 -2.40
CA THR A 92 -7.47 -5.52 -1.54
C THR A 92 -6.85 -6.85 -1.97
N ILE A 93 -5.54 -6.87 -2.21
CA ILE A 93 -4.81 -8.07 -2.61
C ILE A 93 -3.81 -8.42 -1.53
N HIS A 94 -3.85 -9.65 -1.06
CA HIS A 94 -3.05 -10.18 0.02
C HIS A 94 -2.10 -11.24 -0.52
N TYR A 95 -0.81 -11.13 -0.16
CA TYR A 95 0.25 -12.03 -0.59
C TYR A 95 0.77 -12.83 0.60
N PHE A 96 0.84 -14.15 0.46
CA PHE A 96 1.16 -15.05 1.57
C PHE A 96 2.28 -16.03 1.24
N SER A 97 3.02 -16.38 2.28
CA SER A 97 3.93 -17.52 2.33
C SER A 97 3.58 -18.38 3.54
N ASP A 98 3.41 -19.69 3.33
CA ASP A 98 3.16 -20.68 4.39
C ASP A 98 2.06 -20.24 5.40
N HIS A 99 0.92 -19.81 4.86
CA HIS A 99 -0.25 -19.29 5.59
C HIS A 99 -0.06 -17.96 6.35
N LYS A 100 1.11 -17.34 6.27
CA LYS A 100 1.38 -16.01 6.82
C LYS A 100 1.32 -14.94 5.74
N GLU A 101 0.58 -13.87 6.01
CA GLU A 101 0.58 -12.68 5.14
C GLU A 101 1.96 -12.01 5.19
N ILE A 102 2.54 -11.79 4.00
CA ILE A 102 3.79 -11.07 3.82
C ILE A 102 3.51 -9.59 3.60
N TYR A 103 2.57 -9.26 2.73
CA TYR A 103 2.08 -7.90 2.52
C TYR A 103 0.70 -7.91 1.87
N ALA A 104 0.06 -6.75 1.90
CA ALA A 104 -1.18 -6.50 1.19
C ALA A 104 -1.14 -5.13 0.49
N VAL A 105 -1.86 -5.04 -0.62
CA VAL A 105 -2.03 -3.80 -1.39
C VAL A 105 -3.50 -3.42 -1.50
N GLU A 106 -3.77 -2.15 -1.29
CA GLU A 106 -5.06 -1.50 -1.47
C GLU A 106 -5.11 -0.84 -2.85
N ILE A 107 -6.15 -1.12 -3.62
CA ILE A 107 -6.39 -0.51 -4.93
C ILE A 107 -7.49 0.54 -4.78
N LEU A 108 -7.12 1.81 -4.88
CA LEU A 108 -8.03 2.94 -4.67
C LEU A 108 -8.49 3.50 -6.02
N ASN A 109 -9.80 3.67 -6.21
CA ASN A 109 -10.33 4.33 -7.40
C ASN A 109 -10.20 5.85 -7.29
N MET A 110 -9.93 6.51 -8.41
CA MET A 110 -9.96 7.97 -8.54
C MET A 110 -11.38 8.51 -8.60
N LYS A 111 -11.62 9.65 -7.97
CA LYS A 111 -12.98 10.22 -7.86
C LYS A 111 -13.50 10.95 -9.09
N LYS A 112 -12.62 11.58 -9.90
CA LYS A 112 -12.90 12.28 -11.18
C LYS A 112 -11.80 13.24 -11.63
N LYS A 113 -10.94 13.74 -10.72
CA LYS A 113 -9.90 14.74 -11.04
C LYS A 113 -8.52 14.07 -11.03
N MET A 114 -7.80 14.14 -12.14
CA MET A 114 -6.39 13.76 -12.18
C MET A 114 -5.60 14.69 -11.23
N PRO A 115 -4.74 14.15 -10.35
CA PRO A 115 -3.84 14.97 -9.56
C PRO A 115 -2.95 15.82 -10.48
N SER A 116 -2.67 17.07 -10.11
CA SER A 116 -1.86 17.98 -10.95
C SER A 116 -0.35 17.66 -10.92
N ASN A 117 0.11 16.80 -10.02
CA ASN A 117 1.53 16.50 -9.79
C ASN A 117 1.77 14.99 -9.58
N ASN A 118 2.98 14.52 -9.97
CA ASN A 118 3.80 13.34 -9.58
C ASN A 118 3.18 11.95 -9.29
N LEU A 119 1.86 11.77 -9.30
CA LEU A 119 1.23 10.47 -9.04
C LEU A 119 1.05 9.63 -10.29
N THR A 120 1.28 10.19 -11.49
CA THR A 120 1.05 9.51 -12.77
C THR A 120 1.75 8.16 -12.86
N ASP A 121 3.00 8.08 -12.40
CA ASP A 121 3.80 6.86 -12.43
C ASP A 121 3.29 5.76 -11.47
N TYR A 122 2.34 6.10 -10.60
CA TYR A 122 1.72 5.22 -9.61
C TYR A 122 0.24 4.93 -9.92
N ILE A 123 -0.28 5.49 -11.01
CA ILE A 123 -1.66 5.28 -11.46
C ILE A 123 -1.70 4.12 -12.47
N MET A 124 -2.38 3.05 -12.08
CA MET A 124 -2.75 1.91 -12.90
C MET A 124 -4.06 2.20 -13.66
N ASN A 125 -4.13 1.80 -14.93
CA ASN A 125 -5.33 1.92 -15.79
C ASN A 125 -5.94 3.33 -15.80
N GLU A 126 -5.11 4.37 -15.72
CA GLU A 126 -5.48 5.79 -15.74
C GLU A 126 -6.40 6.26 -14.58
N HIS A 127 -6.84 5.35 -13.71
CA HIS A 127 -7.92 5.60 -12.74
C HIS A 127 -7.73 4.93 -11.37
N GLN A 128 -6.70 4.11 -11.18
CA GLN A 128 -6.52 3.33 -9.96
C GLN A 128 -5.13 3.55 -9.36
N LEU A 129 -5.05 3.68 -8.05
CA LEU A 129 -3.79 3.82 -7.33
C LEU A 129 -3.50 2.55 -6.55
N VAL A 130 -2.27 2.05 -6.68
CA VAL A 130 -1.78 0.91 -5.89
C VAL A 130 -1.04 1.44 -4.67
N LYS A 131 -1.51 1.08 -3.48
CA LYS A 131 -0.96 1.54 -2.20
C LYS A 131 -0.71 0.35 -1.27
N TRP A 132 0.39 0.33 -0.54
CA TRP A 132 0.58 -0.66 0.52
C TRP A 132 -0.39 -0.47 1.68
N GLN A 133 -0.95 -1.59 2.15
CA GLN A 133 -1.75 -1.59 3.37
C GLN A 133 -0.86 -1.38 4.59
N GLY A 134 -1.34 -0.62 5.57
CA GLY A 134 -0.60 -0.32 6.80
C GLY A 134 0.53 0.70 6.66
N TYR A 135 0.88 1.10 5.43
CA TYR A 135 1.95 2.06 5.16
C TYR A 135 1.49 3.21 4.26
N GLN A 136 2.17 4.35 4.34
CA GLN A 136 1.94 5.49 3.45
C GLN A 136 2.83 5.39 2.22
N MET A 137 2.77 4.26 1.51
CA MET A 137 3.68 3.94 0.41
C MET A 137 2.91 3.53 -0.85
N LEU A 138 3.34 4.05 -2.00
CA LEU A 138 2.81 3.79 -3.34
C LEU A 138 3.71 2.84 -4.12
N LEU A 139 3.13 2.12 -5.08
CA LEU A 139 3.86 1.24 -6.00
C LEU A 139 3.70 1.72 -7.43
N SER A 140 4.80 1.84 -8.14
CA SER A 140 4.79 2.16 -9.57
C SER A 140 4.61 0.91 -10.45
N GLU A 141 5.00 -0.27 -9.96
CA GLU A 141 4.92 -1.51 -10.73
C GLU A 141 3.59 -2.24 -10.46
N HIS A 142 2.70 -2.20 -11.45
CA HIS A 142 1.31 -2.63 -11.29
C HIS A 142 0.81 -3.63 -12.35
N SER A 143 1.67 -4.12 -13.26
CA SER A 143 1.25 -5.02 -14.36
C SER A 143 0.61 -6.31 -13.86
N LYS A 144 1.29 -7.04 -12.96
CA LYS A 144 0.77 -8.28 -12.37
C LYS A 144 -0.48 -8.08 -11.51
N ILE A 145 -0.60 -6.91 -10.88
CA ILE A 145 -1.79 -6.50 -10.13
C ILE A 145 -2.97 -6.30 -11.07
N ASN A 146 -2.73 -5.59 -12.18
CA ASN A 146 -3.74 -5.40 -13.22
C ASN A 146 -4.20 -6.73 -13.80
N ASP A 147 -3.26 -7.62 -14.14
CA ASP A 147 -3.56 -8.94 -14.68
C ASP A 147 -4.42 -9.77 -13.72
N LEU A 148 -4.15 -9.67 -12.41
CA LEU A 148 -4.95 -10.34 -11.38
C LEU A 148 -6.37 -9.79 -11.31
N ILE A 149 -6.55 -8.46 -11.40
CA ILE A 149 -7.88 -7.83 -11.39
C ILE A 149 -8.66 -8.24 -12.64
N VAL A 150 -8.02 -8.24 -13.81
CA VAL A 150 -8.64 -8.70 -15.07
C VAL A 150 -9.03 -10.18 -14.96
N PHE A 151 -8.17 -11.02 -14.40
CA PHE A 151 -8.45 -12.42 -14.16
C PHE A 151 -9.66 -12.59 -13.22
N TYR A 152 -9.68 -11.87 -12.10
CA TYR A 152 -10.78 -11.90 -11.13
C TYR A 152 -12.12 -11.54 -11.76
N ASN A 153 -12.17 -10.45 -12.54
CA ASN A 153 -13.41 -9.99 -13.17
C ASN A 153 -13.95 -11.04 -14.16
N LYS A 154 -13.08 -11.69 -14.93
CA LYS A 154 -13.48 -12.76 -15.85
C LYS A 154 -14.04 -14.01 -15.15
N GLN A 155 -13.67 -14.26 -13.89
CA GLN A 155 -14.22 -15.38 -13.11
C GLN A 155 -15.57 -15.02 -12.44
N SER A 156 -15.91 -13.73 -12.41
CA SER A 156 -17.10 -13.20 -11.74
C SER A 156 -18.25 -12.89 -12.72
N GLU A 157 -17.99 -13.00 -14.02
CA GLU A 157 -18.97 -12.92 -15.12
C GLU A 157 -19.61 -14.28 -15.40
#